data_AF-A0A317WPT2-F1
#
_entry.id   AF-A0A317WPT2-F1
#
_cell.length_a   1.000
_cell.length_b   1.000
_cell.length_c   1.000
_cell.angle_alpha   90.00
_cell.angle_beta   90.00
_cell.angle_gamma   90.00
#
_symmetry.space_group_name_H-M   'P 1'
#
loop_
_entity.id
_entity.type
_entity.pdbx_description
1 polymer ?
#
loop_
_entity_poly.entity_id
_entity_poly.type
_entity_poly.pdbx_seq_one_letter_code
_entity_poly.pdbx_strand_id
1 'polypeptide(L)'
;MTTIRAPLPIPSPIPPSYQPQTTIQTLPLTTPLENILATLSRDGGLIIKDFIPQTDLASITTELQPWSTLPSHRYTTTTTTTTDPPSHPHDAFPTIPAQTTLIPGLVGKSSTIARICASHPLLESLRQHILLEEFTLNREGSIEENRIDPLLSLSTSMNIGYGAPRQLLHRDDNVHHIRHKNENEEWGFGDVSQFGCLIAGCDVSREMGATMFVPGSHRWGDGRVAGAGEVCFAEMTAGSALIFLASAFHGGGHNSVPGTVRTMHGLFFVRGYLRTEENQFLAVPRSKVREMGPKMLELLGYKKPTTALGIVDNISPHEDVDGVWERAM
;
A
#
# COMPACT_ATOMS: atom_id res chain seq x y z
N MET A 1 -14.17 -1.99 27.99
CA MET A 1 -15.32 -1.85 27.07
C MET A 1 -14.76 -1.85 25.65
N THR A 2 -15.01 -2.91 24.89
CA THR A 2 -14.59 -3.01 23.49
C THR A 2 -15.54 -2.17 22.63
N THR A 3 -15.04 -1.06 22.08
CA THR A 3 -15.76 -0.26 21.09
C THR A 3 -15.88 -1.08 19.79
N ILE A 4 -17.02 -1.73 19.60
CA ILE A 4 -17.34 -2.41 18.33
C ILE A 4 -17.60 -1.32 17.29
N ARG A 5 -16.79 -1.27 16.23
CA ARG A 5 -16.98 -0.35 15.10
C ARG A 5 -18.21 -0.82 14.30
N ALA A 6 -19.16 0.07 14.06
CA ALA A 6 -20.31 -0.25 13.21
C ALA A 6 -19.84 -0.58 11.77
N PRO A 7 -20.44 -1.56 11.09
CA PRO A 7 -20.07 -1.91 9.73
C PRO A 7 -20.36 -0.74 8.79
N LEU A 8 -19.45 -0.51 7.84
CA LEU A 8 -19.63 0.51 6.81
C LEU A 8 -20.65 0.03 5.76
N PRO A 9 -21.42 0.94 5.15
CA PRO A 9 -22.37 0.56 4.10
C PRO A 9 -21.65 0.06 2.86
N ILE A 10 -22.25 -0.92 2.18
CA ILE A 10 -21.80 -1.37 0.86
C ILE A 10 -22.37 -0.40 -0.19
N PRO A 11 -21.54 0.32 -0.94
CA PRO A 11 -22.03 1.24 -1.94
C PRO A 11 -22.54 0.52 -3.19
N SER A 12 -23.52 1.13 -3.88
CA SER A 12 -24.01 0.63 -5.17
C SER A 12 -22.89 0.61 -6.23
N PRO A 13 -22.92 -0.35 -7.17
CA PRO A 13 -21.99 -0.36 -8.30
C PRO A 13 -22.06 0.92 -9.13
N ILE A 14 -20.94 1.31 -9.75
CA ILE A 14 -20.94 2.40 -10.73
C ILE A 14 -21.56 1.87 -12.03
N PRO A 15 -22.63 2.49 -12.57
CA PRO A 15 -23.34 1.97 -13.74
C PRO A 15 -22.43 1.81 -14.97
N PRO A 16 -22.53 0.73 -15.77
CA PRO A 16 -21.72 0.57 -16.99
C PRO A 16 -21.82 1.75 -17.97
N SER A 17 -22.95 2.46 -17.99
CA SER A 17 -23.16 3.67 -18.80
C SER A 17 -22.35 4.89 -18.37
N TYR A 18 -21.82 4.92 -17.14
CA TYR A 18 -20.96 6.01 -16.66
C TYR A 18 -19.68 6.10 -17.51
N GLN A 19 -19.36 7.32 -17.94
CA GLN A 19 -18.14 7.64 -18.67
C GLN A 19 -17.27 8.56 -17.80
N PRO A 20 -16.07 8.13 -17.39
CA PRO A 20 -15.15 8.97 -16.64
C PRO A 20 -14.84 10.27 -17.38
N GLN A 21 -14.87 11.40 -16.67
CA GLN A 21 -14.47 12.70 -17.21
C GLN A 21 -12.95 12.93 -17.13
N THR A 22 -12.25 12.09 -16.38
CA THR A 22 -10.82 12.12 -16.16
C THR A 22 -10.24 10.72 -16.38
N THR A 23 -8.92 10.63 -16.54
CA THR A 23 -8.20 9.36 -16.68
C THR A 23 -6.96 9.37 -15.79
N ILE A 24 -6.47 8.18 -15.45
CA ILE A 24 -5.13 8.03 -14.85
C ILE A 24 -4.11 8.05 -15.99
N GLN A 25 -3.09 8.89 -15.87
CA GLN A 25 -2.05 8.95 -16.87
C GLN A 25 -1.21 7.66 -16.86
N THR A 26 -1.07 7.01 -18.01
CA THR A 26 -0.19 5.85 -18.19
C THR A 26 1.13 6.29 -18.83
N LEU A 27 2.24 5.96 -18.20
CA LEU A 27 3.59 6.34 -18.59
C LEU A 27 4.46 5.08 -18.78
N PRO A 28 5.38 5.04 -19.75
CA PRO A 28 6.36 3.96 -19.85
C PRO A 28 7.36 4.03 -18.69
N LEU A 29 7.91 2.89 -18.26
CA LEU A 29 8.96 2.82 -17.22
C LEU A 29 10.21 3.66 -17.54
N THR A 30 10.46 3.95 -18.81
CA THR A 30 11.56 4.82 -19.28
C THR A 30 11.29 6.33 -19.11
N THR A 31 10.13 6.72 -18.60
CA THR A 31 9.80 8.14 -18.40
C THR A 31 10.76 8.76 -17.37
N PRO A 32 11.31 9.96 -17.65
CA PRO A 32 12.17 10.64 -16.69
C PRO A 32 11.48 10.87 -15.33
N LEU A 33 12.25 10.75 -14.25
CA LEU A 33 11.72 10.81 -12.87
C LEU A 33 11.00 12.13 -12.59
N GLU A 34 11.51 13.26 -13.10
CA GLU A 34 10.91 14.57 -12.94
C GLU A 34 9.49 14.65 -13.52
N ASN A 35 9.24 13.94 -14.63
CA ASN A 35 7.92 13.89 -15.25
C ASN A 35 6.97 12.98 -14.45
N ILE A 36 7.49 11.88 -13.89
CA ILE A 36 6.72 10.99 -12.99
C ILE A 36 6.31 11.78 -11.73
N LEU A 37 7.25 12.51 -11.11
CA LEU A 37 6.99 13.35 -9.94
C LEU A 37 6.02 14.49 -10.27
N ALA A 38 6.13 15.11 -11.45
CA ALA A 38 5.20 16.14 -11.89
C ALA A 38 3.77 15.59 -12.06
N THR A 39 3.61 14.41 -12.64
CA THR A 39 2.31 13.74 -12.74
C THR A 39 1.76 13.36 -11.36
N LEU A 40 2.57 12.78 -10.46
CA LEU A 40 2.14 12.49 -9.09
C LEU A 40 1.72 13.75 -8.33
N SER A 41 2.48 14.83 -8.49
CA SER A 41 2.15 16.13 -7.89
C SER A 41 0.81 16.66 -8.42
N ARG A 42 0.57 16.60 -9.74
CA ARG A 42 -0.66 17.09 -10.36
C ARG A 42 -1.88 16.23 -10.05
N ASP A 43 -1.75 14.92 -10.19
CA ASP A 43 -2.89 13.99 -10.25
C ASP A 43 -3.03 13.10 -9.01
N GLY A 44 -1.98 12.99 -8.19
CA GLY A 44 -1.95 12.12 -7.02
C GLY A 44 -1.75 10.65 -7.35
N GLY A 45 -1.75 10.27 -8.63
CA GLY A 45 -1.51 8.90 -9.06
C GLY A 45 -1.29 8.77 -10.57
N LEU A 46 -0.61 7.69 -10.97
CA LEU A 46 -0.30 7.36 -12.35
C LEU A 46 -0.09 5.85 -12.53
N ILE A 47 -0.17 5.36 -13.76
CA ILE A 47 0.17 3.99 -14.10
C ILE A 47 1.54 3.96 -14.77
N ILE A 48 2.44 3.11 -14.28
CA ILE A 48 3.67 2.75 -14.99
C ILE A 48 3.43 1.46 -15.75
N LYS A 49 3.47 1.55 -17.08
CA LYS A 49 3.36 0.40 -17.97
C LYS A 49 4.64 -0.45 -17.91
N ASP A 50 4.46 -1.77 -17.94
CA ASP A 50 5.56 -2.74 -17.95
C ASP A 50 6.53 -2.53 -16.77
N PHE A 51 5.96 -2.26 -15.58
CA PHE A 51 6.69 -1.95 -14.36
C PHE A 51 7.59 -3.11 -13.91
N ILE A 52 7.11 -4.35 -14.07
CA ILE A 52 7.94 -5.56 -13.91
C ILE A 52 7.84 -6.47 -15.14
N PRO A 53 8.90 -7.25 -15.44
CA PRO A 53 8.85 -8.20 -16.54
C PRO A 53 7.89 -9.36 -16.24
N GLN A 54 7.36 -9.98 -17.31
CA GLN A 54 6.45 -11.13 -17.19
C GLN A 54 7.09 -12.33 -16.47
N THR A 55 8.42 -12.47 -16.55
CA THR A 55 9.16 -13.50 -15.80
C THR A 55 9.03 -13.31 -14.29
N ASP A 56 9.05 -12.07 -13.81
CA ASP A 56 8.87 -11.77 -12.39
C ASP A 56 7.44 -12.08 -11.96
N LEU A 57 6.42 -11.75 -12.77
CA LEU A 57 5.03 -12.13 -12.50
C LEU A 57 4.82 -13.64 -12.40
N ALA A 58 5.45 -14.41 -13.29
CA ALA A 58 5.38 -15.87 -13.26
C ALA A 58 6.03 -16.45 -11.99
N SER A 59 7.17 -15.90 -11.57
CA SER A 59 7.81 -16.25 -10.30
C SER A 59 6.94 -15.90 -9.11
N ILE A 60 6.37 -14.70 -9.05
CA ILE A 60 5.46 -14.27 -7.98
C ILE A 60 4.26 -15.23 -7.88
N THR A 61 3.64 -15.57 -9.01
CA THR A 61 2.51 -16.50 -9.06
C THR A 61 2.88 -17.86 -8.47
N THR A 62 4.05 -18.38 -8.84
CA THR A 62 4.56 -19.67 -8.34
C THR A 62 4.85 -19.61 -6.85
N GLU A 63 5.56 -18.57 -6.39
CA GLU A 63 5.96 -18.37 -4.99
C GLU A 63 4.74 -18.18 -4.06
N LEU A 64 3.65 -17.59 -4.56
CA LEU A 64 2.44 -17.33 -3.79
C LEU A 64 1.40 -18.46 -3.84
N GLN A 65 1.58 -19.46 -4.71
CA GLN A 65 0.65 -20.59 -4.84
C GLN A 65 0.36 -21.31 -3.51
N PRO A 66 1.33 -21.55 -2.60
CA PRO A 66 1.05 -22.18 -1.31
C PRO A 66 0.12 -21.36 -0.40
N TRP A 67 0.01 -20.05 -0.67
CA TRP A 67 -0.74 -19.10 0.15
C TRP A 67 -2.10 -18.74 -0.47
N SER A 68 -2.32 -19.03 -1.74
CA SER A 68 -3.57 -18.71 -2.45
C SER A 68 -4.71 -19.68 -2.12
N THR A 69 -4.40 -20.84 -1.53
CA THR A 69 -5.35 -21.89 -1.13
C THR A 69 -5.68 -21.89 0.36
N LEU A 70 -4.96 -21.10 1.16
CA LEU A 70 -5.23 -21.00 2.59
C LEU A 70 -6.54 -20.22 2.80
N PRO A 71 -7.42 -20.67 3.72
CA PRO A 71 -8.55 -19.86 4.14
C PRO A 71 -8.03 -18.48 4.55
N SER A 72 -8.64 -17.42 4.01
CA SER A 72 -8.38 -16.07 4.51
C SER A 72 -8.47 -16.13 6.02
N HIS A 73 -7.44 -15.69 6.75
CA HIS A 73 -7.48 -15.54 8.21
C HIS A 73 -8.41 -14.37 8.59
N ARG A 74 -9.61 -14.33 8.01
CA ARG A 74 -10.75 -13.68 8.63
C ARG A 74 -11.07 -14.53 9.85
N TYR A 75 -11.45 -13.90 10.96
CA TYR A 75 -11.97 -14.61 12.11
C TYR A 75 -13.21 -15.41 11.69
N THR A 76 -13.03 -16.66 11.26
CA THR A 76 -14.12 -17.60 10.97
C THR A 76 -14.41 -18.38 12.24
N THR A 77 -15.20 -17.81 13.14
CA THR A 77 -15.90 -18.65 14.12
C THR A 77 -16.88 -19.55 13.36
N THR A 78 -16.89 -20.83 13.71
CA THR A 78 -17.51 -21.98 13.03
C THR A 78 -19.05 -21.96 12.93
N THR A 79 -19.69 -20.80 12.95
CA THR A 79 -21.15 -20.62 13.03
C THR A 79 -21.62 -19.45 12.16
N THR A 80 -21.24 -19.40 10.89
CA THR A 80 -21.81 -18.40 9.96
C THR A 80 -23.11 -18.92 9.36
N THR A 81 -24.24 -18.48 9.92
CA THR A 81 -25.50 -18.45 9.18
C THR A 81 -25.46 -17.32 8.14
N THR A 82 -26.22 -17.44 7.06
CA THR A 82 -26.26 -16.54 5.89
C THR A 82 -26.66 -15.07 6.16
N THR A 83 -26.70 -14.64 7.43
CA THR A 83 -27.12 -13.30 7.87
C THR A 83 -26.04 -12.50 8.58
N ASP A 84 -24.84 -13.06 8.77
CA ASP A 84 -23.75 -12.33 9.45
C ASP A 84 -23.14 -11.24 8.54
N PRO A 85 -22.75 -10.08 9.11
CA PRO A 85 -22.13 -9.00 8.34
C PRO A 85 -20.81 -9.46 7.68
N PRO A 86 -20.47 -8.93 6.50
CA PRO A 86 -19.38 -9.41 5.64
C PRO A 86 -17.95 -9.19 6.20
N SER A 87 -17.82 -8.59 7.39
CA SER A 87 -16.56 -8.43 8.12
C SER A 87 -16.78 -8.73 9.61
N HIS A 88 -15.83 -9.46 10.21
CA HIS A 88 -15.87 -9.69 11.65
C HIS A 88 -15.61 -8.34 12.35
N PRO A 89 -16.26 -8.04 13.50
CA PRO A 89 -16.06 -6.78 14.24
C PRO A 89 -14.62 -6.52 14.74
N HIS A 90 -13.69 -7.43 14.46
CA HIS A 90 -12.26 -7.33 14.81
C HIS A 90 -11.34 -7.44 13.58
N ASP A 91 -11.88 -7.53 12.37
CA ASP A 91 -11.07 -7.48 11.16
C ASP A 91 -10.42 -6.09 11.06
N ALA A 92 -9.10 -6.06 10.84
CA ALA A 92 -8.35 -4.82 10.69
C ALA A 92 -8.80 -3.99 9.46
N PHE A 93 -9.33 -4.67 8.44
CA PHE A 93 -9.81 -4.06 7.21
C PHE A 93 -11.31 -4.33 6.99
N PRO A 94 -12.21 -3.62 7.69
CA PRO A 94 -13.66 -3.83 7.56
C PRO A 94 -14.19 -3.42 6.18
N THR A 95 -13.40 -2.70 5.39
CA THR A 95 -13.71 -2.25 4.02
C THR A 95 -13.39 -3.30 2.95
N ILE A 96 -12.74 -4.41 3.30
CA ILE A 96 -12.35 -5.43 2.32
C ILE A 96 -13.48 -6.47 2.18
N PRO A 97 -14.12 -6.58 1.00
CA PRO A 97 -15.27 -7.45 0.82
C PRO A 97 -14.93 -8.93 1.04
N ALA A 98 -15.89 -9.73 1.48
CA ALA A 98 -15.70 -11.16 1.74
C ALA A 98 -15.17 -11.95 0.53
N GLN A 99 -15.45 -11.49 -0.69
CA GLN A 99 -14.99 -12.06 -1.96
C GLN A 99 -13.52 -11.71 -2.27
N THR A 100 -12.85 -10.95 -1.41
CA THR A 100 -11.43 -10.62 -1.53
C THR A 100 -10.60 -11.43 -0.54
N THR A 101 -9.68 -12.22 -1.08
CA THR A 101 -8.67 -12.96 -0.31
C THR A 101 -7.38 -12.15 -0.25
N LEU A 102 -6.84 -11.96 0.95
CA LEU A 102 -5.58 -11.26 1.18
C LEU A 102 -4.45 -12.24 1.45
N ILE A 103 -3.26 -11.94 0.93
CA ILE A 103 -2.01 -12.59 1.28
C ILE A 103 -1.09 -11.52 1.88
N PRO A 104 -1.16 -11.26 3.21
CA PRO A 104 -0.32 -10.27 3.89
C PRO A 104 1.14 -10.74 4.00
N GLY A 105 2.04 -9.91 4.52
CA GLY A 105 3.46 -10.23 4.74
C GLY A 105 4.17 -10.68 3.47
N LEU A 106 3.84 -10.04 2.34
CA LEU A 106 4.17 -10.52 1.00
C LEU A 106 5.67 -10.67 0.78
N VAL A 107 6.47 -9.73 1.29
CA VAL A 107 7.94 -9.77 1.22
C VAL A 107 8.56 -10.93 1.99
N GLY A 108 7.84 -11.50 2.97
CA GLY A 108 8.27 -12.73 3.66
C GLY A 108 7.85 -14.02 2.94
N LYS A 109 7.03 -13.93 1.90
CA LYS A 109 6.45 -15.09 1.18
C LYS A 109 6.97 -15.23 -0.25
N SER A 110 7.33 -14.12 -0.88
CA SER A 110 7.87 -14.07 -2.24
C SER A 110 9.22 -13.35 -2.24
N SER A 111 10.29 -14.07 -2.57
CA SER A 111 11.63 -13.50 -2.73
C SER A 111 11.68 -12.55 -3.94
N THR A 112 10.87 -12.81 -4.96
CA THR A 112 10.71 -11.91 -6.11
C THR A 112 10.10 -10.58 -5.69
N ILE A 113 9.02 -10.57 -4.90
CA ILE A 113 8.45 -9.33 -4.34
C ILE A 113 9.44 -8.62 -3.41
N ALA A 114 10.15 -9.35 -2.54
CA ALA A 114 11.15 -8.74 -1.65
C ALA A 114 12.25 -8.03 -2.45
N ARG A 115 12.74 -8.66 -3.53
CA ARG A 115 13.71 -8.05 -4.46
C ARG A 115 13.14 -6.82 -5.15
N ILE A 116 11.91 -6.87 -5.67
CA ILE A 116 11.25 -5.71 -6.29
C ILE A 116 11.13 -4.56 -5.28
N CYS A 117 10.65 -4.85 -4.07
CA CYS A 117 10.48 -3.87 -3.01
C CYS A 117 11.79 -3.13 -2.67
N ALA A 118 12.88 -3.87 -2.48
CA ALA A 118 14.18 -3.30 -2.14
C ALA A 118 14.93 -2.68 -3.31
N SER A 119 14.85 -3.26 -4.51
CA SER A 119 15.82 -2.98 -5.58
C SER A 119 15.22 -2.32 -6.82
N HIS A 120 13.89 -2.13 -6.91
CA HIS A 120 13.30 -1.46 -8.07
C HIS A 120 13.70 0.03 -8.10
N PRO A 121 14.42 0.51 -9.15
CA PRO A 121 15.01 1.86 -9.14
C PRO A 121 13.99 2.99 -8.99
N LEU A 122 12.82 2.83 -9.62
CA LEU A 122 11.75 3.82 -9.47
C LEU A 122 11.19 3.87 -8.05
N LEU A 123 11.03 2.73 -7.37
CA LEU A 123 10.52 2.74 -5.99
C LEU A 123 11.52 3.38 -5.05
N GLU A 124 12.82 3.11 -5.22
CA GLU A 124 13.86 3.80 -4.45
C GLU A 124 13.82 5.30 -4.68
N SER A 125 13.76 5.73 -5.94
CA SER A 125 13.69 7.15 -6.29
C SER A 125 12.47 7.83 -5.67
N LEU A 126 11.29 7.23 -5.77
CA LEU A 126 10.06 7.78 -5.18
C LEU A 126 10.13 7.84 -3.65
N ARG A 127 10.64 6.81 -2.98
CA ARG A 127 10.86 6.84 -1.52
C ARG A 127 11.76 8.00 -1.11
N GLN A 128 12.90 8.19 -1.78
CA GLN A 128 13.85 9.25 -1.46
C GLN A 128 13.26 10.66 -1.71
N HIS A 129 12.41 10.85 -2.73
CA HIS A 129 11.86 12.17 -3.05
C HIS A 129 10.57 12.52 -2.29
N ILE A 130 9.81 11.50 -1.88
CA ILE A 130 8.46 11.70 -1.29
C ILE A 130 8.49 11.56 0.23
N LEU A 131 9.19 10.54 0.75
CA LEU A 131 9.04 10.08 2.13
C LEU A 131 10.29 10.23 3.00
N LEU A 132 11.46 10.51 2.40
CA LEU A 132 12.68 10.78 3.16
C LEU A 132 12.49 12.06 3.96
N GLU A 133 12.96 12.03 5.20
CA GLU A 133 13.01 13.21 6.05
C GLU A 133 14.45 13.59 6.36
N GLU A 134 14.75 14.87 6.14
CA GLU A 134 16.00 15.51 6.56
C GLU A 134 15.63 16.76 7.35
N PHE A 135 16.13 16.86 8.58
CA PHE A 135 15.79 17.94 9.50
C PHE A 135 16.92 18.23 10.47
N THR A 136 16.82 19.36 11.16
CA THR A 136 17.79 19.76 12.18
C THR A 136 17.13 19.86 13.54
N LEU A 137 17.86 19.48 14.58
CA LEU A 137 17.49 19.70 15.97
C LEU A 137 18.45 20.68 16.61
N ASN A 138 17.91 21.66 17.34
CA ASN A 138 18.72 22.59 18.12
C ASN A 138 19.15 21.92 19.43
N ARG A 139 20.47 21.93 19.69
CA ARG A 139 21.09 21.54 20.97
C ARG A 139 21.77 22.77 21.55
N GLU A 140 22.05 22.75 22.85
CA GLU A 140 22.77 23.84 23.51
C GLU A 140 24.14 24.07 22.83
N GLY A 141 24.26 25.15 22.05
CA GLY A 141 25.47 25.51 21.31
C GLY A 141 25.73 24.72 20.03
N SER A 142 24.83 23.82 19.59
CA SER A 142 25.06 22.94 18.44
C SER A 142 23.79 22.71 17.62
N ILE A 143 23.97 22.44 16.32
CA ILE A 143 22.91 21.99 15.42
C ILE A 143 23.18 20.51 15.12
N GLU A 144 22.17 19.68 15.30
CA GLU A 144 22.23 18.25 15.03
C GLU A 144 21.44 17.93 13.76
N GLU A 145 22.14 17.57 12.69
CA GLU A 145 21.53 17.13 11.44
C GLU A 145 21.01 15.70 11.57
N ASN A 146 19.78 15.48 11.12
CA ASN A 146 19.11 14.21 11.23
C ASN A 146 18.42 13.80 9.93
N ARG A 147 18.36 12.48 9.74
CA ARG A 147 17.75 11.83 8.59
C ARG A 147 16.95 10.63 9.04
N ILE A 148 15.70 10.51 8.57
CA ILE A 148 14.85 9.34 8.79
C ILE A 148 14.44 8.75 7.43
N ASP A 149 14.90 7.52 7.16
CA ASP A 149 14.59 6.80 5.93
C ASP A 149 13.15 6.22 5.93
N PRO A 150 12.49 6.09 4.76
CA PRO A 150 11.14 5.53 4.66
C PRO A 150 11.06 4.04 5.02
N LEU A 151 9.87 3.59 5.42
CA LEU A 151 9.59 2.19 5.77
C LEU A 151 8.56 1.56 4.82
N LEU A 152 8.58 0.24 4.72
CA LEU A 152 7.49 -0.56 4.16
C LEU A 152 6.36 -0.67 5.21
N SER A 153 5.24 -0.01 4.97
CA SER A 153 4.07 0.00 5.86
C SER A 153 3.31 -1.33 5.81
N LEU A 154 2.99 -1.79 4.60
CA LEU A 154 2.15 -2.95 4.33
C LEU A 154 2.60 -3.61 3.04
N SER A 155 2.64 -4.94 3.03
CA SER A 155 2.84 -5.71 1.81
C SER A 155 1.81 -6.82 1.70
N THR A 156 0.89 -6.73 0.73
CA THR A 156 -0.21 -7.69 0.61
C THR A 156 -0.61 -7.93 -0.83
N SER A 157 -0.92 -9.18 -1.18
CA SER A 157 -1.69 -9.44 -2.40
C SER A 157 -3.18 -9.37 -2.12
N MET A 158 -3.93 -8.80 -3.04
CA MET A 158 -5.38 -8.69 -3.01
C MET A 158 -5.95 -9.46 -4.20
N ASN A 159 -6.58 -10.61 -3.93
CA ASN A 159 -7.23 -11.44 -4.93
C ASN A 159 -8.74 -11.19 -4.88
N ILE A 160 -9.25 -10.39 -5.81
CA ILE A 160 -10.63 -9.90 -5.80
C ILE A 160 -11.48 -10.77 -6.72
N GLY A 161 -12.23 -11.69 -6.12
CA GLY A 161 -13.10 -12.62 -6.84
C GLY A 161 -14.37 -11.98 -7.39
N TYR A 162 -15.04 -12.72 -8.26
CA TYR A 162 -16.36 -12.38 -8.79
C TYR A 162 -17.36 -12.00 -7.69
N GLY A 163 -18.16 -10.96 -7.96
CA GLY A 163 -19.21 -10.49 -7.06
C GLY A 163 -18.69 -9.59 -5.93
N ALA A 164 -17.37 -9.37 -5.82
CA ALA A 164 -16.82 -8.42 -4.87
C ALA A 164 -17.45 -7.02 -5.10
N PRO A 165 -18.18 -6.45 -4.12
CA PRO A 165 -18.68 -5.09 -4.24
C PRO A 165 -17.52 -4.10 -4.30
N ARG A 166 -17.77 -2.93 -4.91
CA ARG A 166 -16.79 -1.84 -4.85
C ARG A 166 -16.62 -1.35 -3.41
N GLN A 167 -15.42 -0.86 -3.09
CA GLN A 167 -15.17 -0.21 -1.82
C GLN A 167 -15.76 1.21 -1.80
N LEU A 168 -16.02 1.74 -0.59
CA LEU A 168 -16.19 3.17 -0.41
C LEU A 168 -14.89 3.89 -0.79
N LEU A 169 -15.00 5.09 -1.35
CA LEU A 169 -13.82 5.90 -1.64
C LEU A 169 -13.19 6.33 -0.31
N HIS A 170 -11.88 6.13 -0.18
CA HIS A 170 -11.13 6.40 1.03
C HIS A 170 -9.72 6.90 0.70
N ARG A 171 -9.05 7.37 1.75
CA ARG A 171 -7.62 7.67 1.80
C ARG A 171 -6.96 6.69 2.74
N ASP A 172 -5.80 6.18 2.37
CA ASP A 172 -5.07 5.18 3.17
C ASP A 172 -4.40 5.83 4.39
N ASP A 173 -3.93 7.08 4.24
CA ASP A 173 -3.25 7.81 5.31
C ASP A 173 -4.12 8.23 6.50
N ASN A 174 -5.45 8.05 6.37
CA ASN A 174 -6.38 8.18 7.49
C ASN A 174 -6.03 7.24 8.66
N VAL A 175 -5.34 6.13 8.40
CA VAL A 175 -4.87 5.21 9.46
C VAL A 175 -3.91 5.90 10.45
N HIS A 176 -3.19 6.93 10.01
CA HIS A 176 -2.29 7.74 10.84
C HIS A 176 -2.92 9.05 11.33
N HIS A 177 -4.23 9.24 11.09
CA HIS A 177 -4.96 10.47 11.44
C HIS A 177 -4.29 11.73 10.84
N ILE A 178 -3.80 11.63 9.61
CA ILE A 178 -3.25 12.79 8.89
C ILE A 178 -4.37 13.78 8.59
N ARG A 179 -4.09 15.07 8.84
CA ARG A 179 -5.00 16.17 8.50
C ARG A 179 -4.51 16.84 7.23
N HIS A 180 -5.43 17.05 6.30
CA HIS A 180 -5.09 17.57 4.98
C HIS A 180 -5.33 19.06 4.91
N LYS A 181 -4.35 19.78 4.38
CA LYS A 181 -4.47 21.20 4.03
C LYS A 181 -5.63 21.43 3.05
N ASN A 182 -6.19 22.62 3.07
CA ASN A 182 -7.22 23.01 2.10
C ASN A 182 -6.60 23.19 0.70
N GLU A 183 -7.44 23.08 -0.33
CA GLU A 183 -7.02 23.14 -1.74
C GLU A 183 -6.38 24.48 -2.16
N ASN A 184 -6.56 25.54 -1.34
CA ASN A 184 -5.98 26.86 -1.56
C ASN A 184 -4.61 27.05 -0.91
N GLU A 185 -4.13 26.07 -0.13
CA GLU A 185 -2.83 26.11 0.53
C GLU A 185 -1.75 25.49 -0.36
N GLU A 186 -0.50 25.89 -0.15
CA GLU A 186 0.63 25.31 -0.87
C GLU A 186 0.78 23.83 -0.50
N TRP A 187 0.71 22.99 -1.53
CA TRP A 187 0.89 21.55 -1.44
C TRP A 187 2.27 21.16 -1.99
N GLY A 188 2.98 20.32 -1.25
CA GLY A 188 4.23 19.71 -1.70
C GLY A 188 4.37 18.28 -1.21
N PHE A 189 5.43 17.59 -1.64
CA PHE A 189 5.67 16.21 -1.21
C PHE A 189 5.90 16.06 0.29
N GLY A 190 6.30 17.12 0.99
CA GLY A 190 6.34 17.16 2.46
C GLY A 190 5.00 16.88 3.13
N ASP A 191 3.88 17.11 2.44
CA ASP A 191 2.52 16.83 2.94
C ASP A 191 2.11 15.36 2.78
N VAL A 192 2.90 14.55 2.08
CA VAL A 192 2.60 13.14 1.82
C VAL A 192 3.11 12.29 2.99
N SER A 193 2.24 11.54 3.67
CA SER A 193 2.64 10.58 4.71
C SER A 193 3.00 9.19 4.16
N GLN A 194 2.37 8.83 3.03
CA GLN A 194 2.41 7.49 2.46
C GLN A 194 2.18 7.51 0.94
N PHE A 195 2.70 6.51 0.24
CA PHE A 195 2.29 6.18 -1.12
C PHE A 195 2.20 4.66 -1.32
N GLY A 196 1.30 4.24 -2.21
CA GLY A 196 1.09 2.85 -2.60
C GLY A 196 1.61 2.55 -4.01
N CYS A 197 2.08 1.32 -4.20
CA CYS A 197 2.35 0.73 -5.51
C CYS A 197 1.54 -0.58 -5.63
N LEU A 198 0.59 -0.61 -6.57
CA LEU A 198 -0.23 -1.78 -6.86
C LEU A 198 0.17 -2.37 -8.21
N ILE A 199 0.92 -3.46 -8.16
CA ILE A 199 1.36 -4.19 -9.35
C ILE A 199 0.25 -5.15 -9.80
N ALA A 200 -0.15 -5.07 -11.06
CA ALA A 200 -1.19 -5.92 -11.63
C ALA A 200 -0.68 -7.35 -11.85
N GLY A 201 -1.27 -8.31 -11.15
CA GLY A 201 -0.97 -9.75 -11.32
C GLY A 201 -1.68 -10.38 -12.52
N CYS A 202 -2.64 -9.66 -13.11
CA CYS A 202 -3.39 -10.05 -14.30
C CYS A 202 -3.73 -8.79 -15.11
N ASP A 203 -4.33 -8.95 -16.29
CA ASP A 203 -4.95 -7.81 -16.97
C ASP A 203 -6.13 -7.29 -16.13
N VAL A 204 -6.24 -5.96 -16.05
CA VAL A 204 -7.21 -5.26 -15.20
C VAL A 204 -8.11 -4.42 -16.10
N SER A 205 -9.40 -4.75 -16.11
CA SER A 205 -10.45 -3.91 -16.70
C SER A 205 -11.38 -3.36 -15.63
N ARG A 206 -12.15 -2.33 -16.01
CA ARG A 206 -13.21 -1.76 -15.18
C ARG A 206 -14.19 -2.83 -14.68
N GLU A 207 -14.65 -3.72 -15.55
CA GLU A 207 -15.64 -4.76 -15.25
C GLU A 207 -15.10 -5.78 -14.25
N MET A 208 -13.80 -6.06 -14.30
CA MET A 208 -13.07 -6.89 -13.32
C MET A 208 -12.79 -6.17 -12.00
N GLY A 209 -13.29 -4.94 -11.83
CA GLY A 209 -13.13 -4.16 -10.62
C GLY A 209 -11.80 -3.43 -10.55
N ALA A 210 -11.32 -2.84 -11.65
CA ALA A 210 -10.19 -1.91 -11.66
C ALA A 210 -10.27 -0.90 -10.50
N THR A 211 -9.11 -0.51 -9.97
CA THR A 211 -9.07 0.43 -8.84
C THR A 211 -9.70 1.74 -9.27
N MET A 212 -10.72 2.17 -8.54
CA MET A 212 -11.37 3.45 -8.70
C MET A 212 -10.45 4.52 -8.12
N PHE A 213 -10.27 5.61 -8.85
CA PHE A 213 -9.35 6.68 -8.46
C PHE A 213 -9.94 8.05 -8.80
N VAL A 214 -9.65 9.05 -7.97
CA VAL A 214 -10.10 10.43 -8.18
C VAL A 214 -8.87 11.33 -8.34
N PRO A 215 -8.46 11.63 -9.58
CA PRO A 215 -7.28 12.46 -9.83
C PRO A 215 -7.37 13.84 -9.16
N GLY A 216 -6.26 14.30 -8.59
CA GLY A 216 -6.14 15.59 -7.91
C GLY A 216 -6.67 15.63 -6.48
N SER A 217 -7.34 14.56 -6.03
CA SER A 217 -8.00 14.54 -4.72
C SER A 217 -7.07 14.44 -3.51
N HIS A 218 -5.78 14.15 -3.73
CA HIS A 218 -4.72 14.22 -2.73
C HIS A 218 -4.47 15.63 -2.19
N ARG A 219 -4.94 16.66 -2.90
CA ARG A 219 -4.84 18.08 -2.52
C ARG A 219 -6.09 18.61 -1.83
N TRP A 220 -7.14 17.79 -1.69
CA TRP A 220 -8.39 18.26 -1.09
C TRP A 220 -8.30 18.25 0.44
N GLY A 221 -8.79 19.30 1.08
CA GLY A 221 -8.94 19.34 2.54
C GLY A 221 -9.99 18.34 3.04
N ASP A 222 -9.97 18.06 4.34
CA ASP A 222 -10.82 17.02 4.95
C ASP A 222 -12.34 17.31 4.87
N GLY A 223 -12.73 18.55 4.53
CA GLY A 223 -14.12 18.94 4.34
C GLY A 223 -14.75 18.46 3.02
N ARG A 224 -13.95 17.97 2.07
CA ARG A 224 -14.43 17.51 0.75
C ARG A 224 -14.41 15.99 0.67
N VAL A 225 -15.51 15.41 0.20
CA VAL A 225 -15.66 13.97 0.01
C VAL A 225 -15.86 13.68 -1.47
N ALA A 226 -15.15 12.67 -1.99
CA ALA A 226 -15.27 12.25 -3.37
C ALA A 226 -16.61 11.56 -3.68
N GLY A 227 -17.20 11.88 -4.83
CA GLY A 227 -18.38 11.23 -5.37
C GLY A 227 -18.05 10.17 -6.42
N ALA A 228 -18.99 9.24 -6.66
CA ALA A 228 -18.84 8.22 -7.70
C ALA A 228 -18.71 8.80 -9.13
N GLY A 229 -19.23 10.02 -9.36
CA GLY A 229 -19.14 10.72 -10.65
C GLY A 229 -17.79 11.40 -10.92
N GLU A 230 -16.83 11.34 -9.99
CA GLU A 230 -15.48 11.89 -10.13
C GLU A 230 -14.43 10.78 -10.36
N VAL A 231 -14.87 9.52 -10.40
CA VAL A 231 -14.01 8.34 -10.48
C VAL A 231 -13.56 8.08 -11.91
N CYS A 232 -12.29 7.73 -12.07
CA CYS A 232 -11.74 7.01 -13.20
C CYS A 232 -11.24 5.63 -12.77
N PHE A 233 -10.86 4.77 -13.72
CA PHE A 233 -10.51 3.38 -13.46
C PHE A 233 -9.05 3.10 -13.86
N ALA A 234 -8.31 2.46 -12.98
CA ALA A 234 -6.93 2.05 -13.21
C ALA A 234 -6.89 0.76 -14.06
N GLU A 235 -7.27 0.87 -15.33
CA GLU A 235 -7.19 -0.23 -16.29
C GLU A 235 -5.75 -0.36 -16.82
N MET A 236 -5.19 -1.56 -16.73
CA MET A 236 -3.78 -1.80 -17.08
C MET A 236 -3.51 -3.27 -17.39
N THR A 237 -2.44 -3.54 -18.14
CA THR A 237 -1.99 -4.90 -18.44
C THR A 237 -1.22 -5.51 -17.27
N ALA A 238 -1.20 -6.84 -17.19
CA ALA A 238 -0.40 -7.57 -16.22
C ALA A 238 1.06 -7.09 -16.21
N GLY A 239 1.60 -6.84 -15.02
CA GLY A 239 2.97 -6.34 -14.80
C GLY A 239 3.09 -4.82 -14.80
N SER A 240 2.06 -4.09 -15.20
CA SER A 240 1.97 -2.64 -14.96
C SER A 240 1.67 -2.35 -13.48
N ALA A 241 1.94 -1.13 -13.02
CA ALA A 241 1.67 -0.74 -11.64
C ALA A 241 0.97 0.62 -11.54
N LEU A 242 -0.07 0.71 -10.71
CA LEU A 242 -0.60 1.99 -10.23
C LEU A 242 0.25 2.47 -9.06
N ILE A 243 0.81 3.67 -9.19
CA ILE A 243 1.50 4.38 -8.11
C ILE A 243 0.60 5.54 -7.71
N PHE A 244 0.28 5.67 -6.42
CA PHE A 244 -0.62 6.71 -5.93
C PHE A 244 -0.26 7.18 -4.52
N LEU A 245 -0.55 8.44 -4.23
CA LEU A 245 -0.37 9.05 -2.91
C LEU A 245 -1.55 8.64 -2.01
N ALA A 246 -1.28 8.29 -0.76
CA ALA A 246 -2.29 7.76 0.15
C ALA A 246 -3.44 8.72 0.47
N SER A 247 -3.20 10.03 0.32
CA SER A 247 -4.22 11.09 0.46
C SER A 247 -5.16 11.18 -0.73
N ALA A 248 -4.91 10.48 -1.84
CA ALA A 248 -5.83 10.44 -2.97
C ALA A 248 -7.02 9.51 -2.66
N PHE A 249 -8.24 10.00 -2.93
CA PHE A 249 -9.44 9.19 -2.84
C PHE A 249 -9.43 8.07 -3.88
N HIS A 250 -9.56 6.85 -3.39
CA HIS A 250 -9.54 5.65 -4.23
C HIS A 250 -10.32 4.49 -3.56
N GLY A 251 -10.42 3.37 -4.26
CA GLY A 251 -10.93 2.11 -3.70
C GLY A 251 -11.04 1.00 -4.75
N GLY A 252 -11.09 -0.26 -4.31
CA GLY A 252 -11.33 -1.40 -5.20
C GLY A 252 -12.66 -1.30 -5.93
N GLY A 253 -12.66 -1.55 -7.25
CA GLY A 253 -13.87 -1.56 -8.07
C GLY A 253 -14.72 -2.81 -7.84
N HIS A 254 -15.94 -2.80 -8.39
CA HIS A 254 -16.81 -3.96 -8.36
C HIS A 254 -16.37 -4.98 -9.40
N ASN A 255 -16.05 -6.22 -8.98
CA ASN A 255 -15.80 -7.30 -9.92
C ASN A 255 -17.13 -7.92 -10.36
N SER A 256 -17.53 -7.60 -11.59
CA SER A 256 -18.77 -8.03 -12.22
C SER A 256 -18.62 -9.22 -13.18
N VAL A 257 -17.39 -9.70 -13.39
CA VAL A 257 -17.09 -10.73 -14.42
C VAL A 257 -17.06 -12.13 -13.79
N PRO A 258 -18.02 -13.03 -14.14
CA PRO A 258 -18.07 -14.38 -13.59
C PRO A 258 -16.78 -15.18 -13.79
N GLY A 259 -16.36 -15.92 -12.76
CA GLY A 259 -15.19 -16.80 -12.83
C GLY A 259 -13.84 -16.09 -12.81
N THR A 260 -13.79 -14.76 -12.70
CA THR A 260 -12.53 -14.01 -12.65
C THR A 260 -12.06 -13.74 -11.23
N VAL A 261 -10.73 -13.60 -11.08
CA VAL A 261 -10.07 -13.07 -9.89
C VAL A 261 -9.11 -11.98 -10.34
N ARG A 262 -9.32 -10.75 -9.88
CA ARG A 262 -8.42 -9.63 -10.14
C ARG A 262 -7.35 -9.60 -9.05
N THR A 263 -6.12 -9.96 -9.39
CA THR A 263 -4.98 -9.98 -8.45
C THR A 263 -4.17 -8.69 -8.54
N MET A 264 -3.98 -8.02 -7.40
CA MET A 264 -3.05 -6.89 -7.25
C MET A 264 -2.03 -7.18 -6.15
N HIS A 265 -0.74 -6.98 -6.42
CA HIS A 265 0.32 -7.07 -5.42
C HIS A 265 0.67 -5.67 -4.92
N GLY A 266 0.34 -5.39 -3.66
CA GLY A 266 0.52 -4.08 -3.04
C GLY A 266 1.80 -3.97 -2.23
N LEU A 267 2.53 -2.88 -2.44
CA LEU A 267 3.64 -2.40 -1.63
C LEU A 267 3.32 -0.96 -1.21
N PHE A 268 3.13 -0.74 0.09
CA PHE A 268 2.77 0.57 0.64
C PHE A 268 3.91 1.09 1.49
N PHE A 269 4.35 2.31 1.23
CA PHE A 269 5.48 2.93 1.92
C PHE A 269 5.00 4.10 2.78
N VAL A 270 5.70 4.35 3.88
CA VAL A 270 5.36 5.38 4.85
C VAL A 270 6.62 6.14 5.29
N ARG A 271 6.46 7.39 5.73
CA ARG A 271 7.52 8.14 6.43
C ARG A 271 8.04 7.33 7.63
N GLY A 272 9.36 7.30 7.84
CA GLY A 272 9.96 6.39 8.81
C GLY A 272 9.67 6.69 10.28
N TYR A 273 9.11 7.87 10.59
CA TYR A 273 8.69 8.21 11.96
C TYR A 273 7.25 7.77 12.28
N LEU A 274 6.50 7.24 11.30
CA LEU A 274 5.15 6.73 11.50
C LEU A 274 5.15 5.22 11.72
N ARG A 275 4.20 4.74 12.53
CA ARG A 275 4.00 3.30 12.77
C ARG A 275 3.52 2.61 11.49
N THR A 276 4.13 1.51 11.09
CA THR A 276 3.68 0.71 9.94
C THR A 276 2.28 0.09 10.21
N GLU A 277 1.47 -0.03 9.15
CA GLU A 277 0.13 -0.65 9.24
C GLU A 277 0.20 -2.15 9.51
N GLU A 278 1.12 -2.84 8.84
CA GLU A 278 1.46 -4.22 9.11
C GLU A 278 2.67 -4.27 10.05
N ASN A 279 2.58 -5.08 11.11
CA ASN A 279 3.70 -5.28 12.00
C ASN A 279 4.75 -6.18 11.32
N GLN A 280 5.70 -5.56 10.62
CA GLN A 280 6.72 -6.24 9.82
C GLN A 280 7.59 -7.19 10.64
N PHE A 281 7.86 -6.89 11.91
CA PHE A 281 8.65 -7.74 12.82
C PHE A 281 7.98 -9.08 13.13
N LEU A 282 6.65 -9.16 12.97
CA LEU A 282 5.86 -10.39 13.19
C LEU A 282 5.35 -11.00 11.89
N ALA A 283 5.08 -10.17 10.88
CA ALA A 283 4.57 -10.61 9.58
C ALA A 283 5.63 -11.35 8.74
N VAL A 284 6.90 -10.97 8.89
CA VAL A 284 8.03 -11.59 8.19
C VAL A 284 8.72 -12.60 9.11
N PRO A 285 8.76 -13.90 8.75
CA PRO A 285 9.43 -14.91 9.58
C PRO A 285 10.91 -14.59 9.81
N ARG A 286 11.42 -14.86 11.02
CA ARG A 286 12.84 -14.66 11.36
C ARG A 286 13.80 -15.36 10.38
N SER A 287 13.46 -16.56 9.93
CA SER A 287 14.24 -17.29 8.91
C SER A 287 14.36 -16.52 7.60
N LYS A 288 13.34 -15.75 7.21
CA LYS A 288 13.37 -14.91 6.01
C LYS A 288 14.09 -13.60 6.22
N VAL A 289 13.94 -12.97 7.39
CA VAL A 289 14.72 -11.76 7.73
C VAL A 289 16.23 -12.02 7.65
N ARG A 290 16.72 -13.20 8.06
CA ARG A 290 18.14 -13.58 7.92
C ARG A 290 18.65 -13.66 6.48
N GLU A 291 17.75 -13.93 5.54
CA GLU A 291 18.08 -14.01 4.10
C GLU A 291 18.02 -12.62 3.41
N MET A 292 17.51 -11.59 4.11
CA MET A 292 17.26 -10.28 3.52
C MET A 292 18.52 -9.39 3.50
N GLY A 293 18.70 -8.69 2.38
CA GLY A 293 19.78 -7.71 2.23
C GLY A 293 19.54 -6.42 3.03
N PRO A 294 20.57 -5.55 3.14
CA PRO A 294 20.53 -4.35 3.98
C PRO A 294 19.34 -3.42 3.72
N LYS A 295 18.97 -3.23 2.44
CA LYS A 295 17.82 -2.37 2.08
C LYS A 295 16.48 -2.94 2.53
N MET A 296 16.30 -4.27 2.53
CA MET A 296 15.08 -4.86 3.10
C MET A 296 15.06 -4.73 4.62
N LEU A 297 16.19 -4.95 5.30
CA LEU A 297 16.28 -4.73 6.76
C LEU A 297 15.96 -3.28 7.13
N GLU A 298 16.41 -2.31 6.34
CA GLU A 298 16.02 -0.90 6.44
C GLU A 298 14.51 -0.71 6.28
N LEU A 299 13.94 -1.18 5.18
CA LEU A 299 12.50 -1.05 4.89
C LEU A 299 11.60 -1.73 5.94
N LEU A 300 12.05 -2.83 6.54
CA LEU A 300 11.32 -3.52 7.61
C LEU A 300 11.49 -2.86 8.99
N GLY A 301 12.32 -1.83 9.11
CA GLY A 301 12.55 -1.10 10.36
C GLY A 301 13.61 -1.69 11.29
N TYR A 302 14.45 -2.63 10.82
CA TYR A 302 15.58 -3.15 11.59
C TYR A 302 16.77 -2.19 11.62
N LYS A 303 16.85 -1.24 10.68
CA LYS A 303 17.89 -0.21 10.69
C LYS A 303 17.32 1.05 11.33
N LYS A 304 17.96 1.50 12.41
CA LYS A 304 17.67 2.82 12.99
C LYS A 304 18.09 3.94 12.02
N PRO A 305 17.37 5.08 12.01
CA PRO A 305 17.83 6.32 11.38
C PRO A 305 19.00 6.97 12.15
N THR A 306 19.37 8.21 11.82
CA THR A 306 20.38 8.94 12.62
C THR A 306 19.90 9.14 14.06
N THR A 307 18.59 9.29 14.27
CA THR A 307 17.95 9.40 15.59
C THR A 307 17.85 8.04 16.30
N ALA A 308 17.44 8.07 17.58
CA ALA A 308 17.24 6.88 18.42
C ALA A 308 15.86 6.23 18.23
N LEU A 309 15.38 6.13 16.98
CA LEU A 309 14.10 5.49 16.65
C LEU A 309 14.30 4.02 16.27
N GLY A 310 13.48 3.12 16.80
CA GLY A 310 13.51 1.69 16.45
C GLY A 310 14.74 0.93 16.97
N ILE A 311 15.44 1.46 17.97
CA ILE A 311 16.61 0.80 18.58
C ILE A 311 16.21 -0.43 19.42
N VAL A 312 17.15 -1.36 19.57
CA VAL A 312 17.12 -2.43 20.58
C VAL A 312 18.47 -2.48 21.26
N ASP A 313 18.52 -2.59 22.59
CA ASP A 313 19.77 -2.65 23.37
C ASP A 313 20.77 -1.52 23.04
N ASN A 314 20.27 -0.32 22.75
CA ASN A 314 21.08 0.85 22.35
C ASN A 314 21.88 0.68 21.03
N ILE A 315 21.53 -0.30 20.21
CA ILE A 315 22.12 -0.52 18.88
C ILE A 315 21.05 -0.42 17.78
N SER A 316 21.50 -0.39 16.53
CA SER A 316 20.63 -0.60 15.38
C SER A 316 20.37 -2.10 15.25
N PRO A 317 19.12 -2.60 15.30
CA PRO A 317 18.87 -4.04 15.31
C PRO A 317 19.52 -4.83 14.16
N HIS A 318 19.65 -4.22 12.98
CA HIS A 318 20.30 -4.86 11.82
C HIS A 318 21.81 -5.16 12.02
N GLU A 319 22.47 -4.56 13.01
CA GLU A 319 23.88 -4.81 13.33
C GLU A 319 24.09 -6.16 14.04
N ASP A 320 23.09 -6.64 14.77
CA ASP A 320 23.11 -7.91 15.52
C ASP A 320 21.70 -8.51 15.65
N VAL A 321 21.08 -8.86 14.52
CA VAL A 321 19.69 -9.38 14.51
C VAL A 321 19.56 -10.66 15.34
N ASP A 322 20.54 -11.56 15.21
CA ASP A 322 20.53 -12.85 15.90
C ASP A 322 20.71 -12.69 17.41
N GLY A 323 21.70 -11.90 17.85
CA GLY A 323 21.89 -11.65 19.26
C GLY A 323 20.71 -10.91 19.89
N VAL A 324 20.07 -9.98 19.16
CA VAL A 324 18.82 -9.34 19.61
C VAL A 324 17.73 -10.38 19.88
N TRP A 325 17.53 -11.35 18.98
CA TRP A 325 16.52 -12.38 19.18
C TRP A 325 16.87 -13.39 20.26
N GLU A 326 18.15 -13.73 20.42
CA GLU A 326 18.63 -14.61 21.48
C GLU A 326 18.40 -14.01 22.86
N ARG A 327 18.66 -12.71 23.04
CA ARG A 327 18.44 -12.00 24.31
C ARG A 327 16.97 -11.79 24.67
N ALA A 328 16.08 -11.89 23.69
CA ALA A 328 14.63 -11.74 23.88
C ALA A 328 13.91 -13.04 24.27
N MET A 329 14.61 -14.19 24.28
CA MET A 329 14.09 -15.49 24.72
C MET A 329 14.32 -15.70 26.22
#